data_AF-A0A8T9G7P5-F1
#
_entry.id   AF-A0A8T9G7P5-F1
#
_cell.length_a   1.000
_cell.length_b   1.000
_cell.length_c   1.000
_cell.angle_alpha   90.00
_cell.angle_beta   90.00
_cell.angle_gamma   90.00
#
_symmetry.space_group_name_H-M   'P 1'
#
loop_
_entity.id
_entity.type
_entity.pdbx_description
1 polymer ?
#
loop_
_entity_poly.entity_id
_entity_poly.type
_entity_poly.pdbx_seq_one_letter_code
_entity_poly.pdbx_strand_id
1 'polypeptide(L)'
;MTSRQLLILTLSLVLASPALADSYSAISNTAMSITGDIEFDDFGITFENGKKITFDQLVGDTFVVGGETVNASVYSVADPEDPVLLNGNRLCGEPVTYVASWGDASTTTVAVFSTQDVPSSDADMCASYTYE
;
A
#
# COMPACT_ATOMS: atom_id res chain seq x y z
N MET A 1 -29.44 53.11 20.20
CA MET A 1 -29.23 51.72 19.75
C MET A 1 -28.28 51.74 18.57
N THR A 2 -26.99 51.43 18.78
CA THR A 2 -26.01 51.26 17.70
C THR A 2 -25.11 50.11 18.10
N SER A 3 -25.36 48.96 17.48
CA SER A 3 -24.64 47.70 17.74
C SER A 3 -23.31 47.73 17.00
N ARG A 4 -22.23 47.49 17.74
CA ARG A 4 -20.85 47.48 17.24
C ARG A 4 -20.41 46.02 17.17
N GLN A 5 -20.47 45.42 15.98
CA GLN A 5 -20.07 44.04 15.74
C GLN A 5 -18.54 43.93 15.78
N LEU A 6 -18.02 43.18 16.75
CA LEU A 6 -16.63 42.74 16.80
C LEU A 6 -16.48 41.47 15.96
N LEU A 7 -15.64 41.54 14.92
CA LEU A 7 -15.24 40.39 14.12
C LEU A 7 -14.15 39.62 14.89
N ILE A 8 -14.47 38.41 15.36
CA ILE A 8 -13.49 37.51 15.98
C ILE A 8 -12.99 36.57 14.89
N LEU A 9 -11.70 36.64 14.56
CA LEU A 9 -11.02 35.76 13.61
C LEU A 9 -10.51 34.54 14.39
N THR A 10 -11.25 33.43 14.38
CA THR A 10 -10.81 32.15 14.93
C THR A 10 -9.80 31.49 14.01
N LEU A 11 -8.55 31.39 14.45
CA LEU A 11 -7.47 30.65 13.80
C LEU A 11 -7.63 29.15 14.15
N SER A 12 -8.18 28.37 13.24
CA SER A 12 -8.32 26.92 13.38
C SER A 12 -6.96 26.25 13.11
N LEU A 13 -6.31 25.74 14.16
CA LEU A 13 -5.13 24.89 14.05
C LEU A 13 -5.60 23.49 13.62
N VAL A 14 -5.39 23.12 12.36
CA VAL A 14 -5.70 21.77 11.86
C VAL A 14 -4.61 20.83 12.38
N LEU A 15 -4.92 20.08 13.44
CA LEU A 15 -4.16 18.91 13.84
C LEU A 15 -4.41 17.82 12.80
N ALA A 16 -3.49 17.64 11.87
CA ALA A 16 -3.46 16.44 11.04
C ALA A 16 -3.08 15.27 11.96
N SER A 17 -4.04 14.42 12.32
CA SER A 17 -3.74 13.13 12.93
C SER A 17 -2.89 12.32 11.94
N PRO A 18 -1.80 11.66 12.37
CA PRO A 18 -1.17 10.67 11.52
C PRO A 18 -2.22 9.59 11.21
N ALA A 19 -2.40 9.27 9.92
CA ALA A 19 -3.01 8.00 9.56
C ALA A 19 -2.10 6.92 10.15
N LEU A 20 -2.66 5.99 10.94
CA LEU A 20 -1.85 4.94 11.54
C LEU A 20 -1.66 3.87 10.47
N ALA A 21 -0.49 3.88 9.84
CA ALA A 21 -0.08 2.75 9.02
C ALA A 21 0.20 1.54 9.92
N ASP A 22 -0.27 0.37 9.49
CA ASP A 22 0.01 -0.86 10.22
C ASP A 22 1.46 -1.28 9.92
N SER A 23 2.20 -1.66 10.96
CA SER A 23 3.57 -2.17 10.84
C SER A 23 3.55 -3.67 10.69
N TYR A 24 4.22 -4.18 9.67
CA TYR A 24 4.26 -5.59 9.33
C TYR A 24 5.70 -6.10 9.25
N SER A 25 5.98 -7.21 9.94
CA SER A 25 7.30 -7.84 9.94
C SER A 25 7.43 -8.85 8.81
N ALA A 26 8.52 -8.80 8.06
CA ALA A 26 8.75 -9.71 6.94
C ALA A 26 8.99 -11.15 7.42
N ILE A 27 8.20 -12.11 6.93
CA ILE A 27 8.35 -13.53 7.30
C ILE A 27 8.79 -14.42 6.13
N SER A 28 8.55 -14.01 4.89
CA SER A 28 9.05 -14.73 3.72
C SER A 28 10.52 -14.36 3.42
N ASN A 29 11.34 -15.33 2.99
CA ASN A 29 12.73 -15.07 2.60
C ASN A 29 12.86 -13.95 1.55
N THR A 30 11.89 -13.89 0.63
CA THR A 30 11.82 -12.87 -0.42
C THR A 30 11.54 -11.50 0.18
N ALA A 31 10.57 -11.37 1.09
CA ALA A 31 10.30 -10.12 1.81
C ALA A 31 11.54 -9.66 2.59
N MET A 32 12.12 -10.52 3.43
CA MET A 32 13.32 -10.19 4.22
C MET A 32 14.50 -9.70 3.36
N SER A 33 14.64 -10.21 2.13
CA SER A 33 15.78 -9.90 1.26
C SER A 33 15.55 -8.69 0.36
N ILE A 34 14.30 -8.37 0.03
CA ILE A 34 13.93 -7.35 -0.95
C ILE A 34 13.31 -6.14 -0.27
N THR A 35 12.19 -6.33 0.42
CA THR A 35 11.38 -5.24 0.97
C THR A 35 11.76 -4.86 2.39
N GLY A 36 12.19 -5.85 3.17
CA GLY A 36 12.27 -5.72 4.62
C GLY A 36 10.89 -5.64 5.26
N ASP A 37 10.85 -5.21 6.51
CA ASP A 37 9.62 -4.80 7.19
C ASP A 37 8.95 -3.64 6.46
N ILE A 38 7.63 -3.53 6.57
CA ILE A 38 6.86 -2.48 5.89
C ILE A 38 5.90 -1.77 6.84
N GLU A 39 5.59 -0.53 6.52
CA GLU A 39 4.36 0.13 6.95
C GLU A 39 3.37 0.08 5.78
N PHE A 40 2.15 -0.38 6.02
CA PHE A 40 1.13 -0.56 4.98
C PHE A 40 -0.24 -0.08 5.46
N ASP A 41 -0.92 0.71 4.62
CA ASP A 41 -2.28 1.17 4.83
C ASP A 41 -2.99 1.46 3.49
N ASP A 42 -4.18 2.07 3.58
CA ASP A 42 -4.98 2.45 2.41
C ASP A 42 -4.34 3.53 1.52
N PHE A 43 -3.25 4.15 1.95
CA PHE A 43 -2.55 5.22 1.22
C PHE A 43 -1.25 4.75 0.58
N GLY A 44 -0.66 3.65 1.01
CA GLY A 44 0.54 3.13 0.39
C GLY A 44 1.31 2.10 1.19
N ILE A 45 2.54 1.84 0.71
CA ILE A 45 3.55 1.03 1.38
C ILE A 45 4.77 1.90 1.63
N THR A 46 5.31 1.88 2.85
CA THR A 46 6.68 2.34 3.14
C THR A 46 7.55 1.12 3.41
N PHE A 47 8.62 0.96 2.65
CA PHE A 47 9.59 -0.15 2.79
C PHE A 47 10.65 0.16 3.84
N GLU A 48 11.36 -0.85 4.32
CA GLU A 48 12.37 -0.72 5.39
C GLU A 48 13.46 0.33 5.08
N ASN A 49 13.82 0.50 3.79
CA ASN A 49 14.79 1.51 3.37
C ASN A 49 14.23 2.93 3.22
N GLY A 50 12.96 3.15 3.60
CA GLY A 50 12.24 4.42 3.54
C GLY A 50 11.67 4.80 2.17
N LYS A 51 11.81 3.93 1.14
CA LYS A 51 11.12 4.11 -0.15
C LYS A 51 9.63 3.84 0.00
N LYS A 52 8.84 4.38 -0.92
CA LYS A 52 7.38 4.31 -0.84
C LYS A 52 6.77 3.93 -2.18
N ILE A 53 5.59 3.34 -2.12
CA ILE A 53 4.61 3.31 -3.20
C ILE A 53 3.35 4.00 -2.65
N THR A 54 2.79 4.93 -3.42
CA THR A 54 1.58 5.66 -3.03
C THR A 54 0.39 5.11 -3.81
N PHE A 55 -0.70 4.81 -3.12
CA PHE A 55 -1.95 4.37 -3.74
C PHE A 55 -2.79 5.56 -4.20
N ASP A 56 -3.49 5.38 -5.32
CA ASP A 56 -4.47 6.35 -5.83
C ASP A 56 -5.89 5.96 -5.41
N GLN A 57 -6.29 4.72 -5.70
CA GLN A 57 -7.64 4.24 -5.42
C GLN A 57 -7.66 2.76 -5.05
N LEU A 58 -8.53 2.40 -4.10
CA LEU A 58 -9.00 1.03 -3.91
C LEU A 58 -9.95 0.65 -5.05
N VAL A 59 -9.50 -0.23 -5.95
CA VAL A 59 -10.20 -0.65 -7.17
C VAL A 59 -10.84 -2.04 -7.06
N GLY A 60 -10.64 -2.75 -5.94
CA GLY A 60 -11.27 -4.04 -5.66
C GLY A 60 -11.20 -4.45 -4.19
N ASP A 61 -12.21 -5.18 -3.72
CA ASP A 61 -12.36 -5.69 -2.34
C ASP A 61 -12.36 -7.24 -2.27
N THR A 62 -12.17 -7.89 -3.41
CA THR A 62 -12.04 -9.34 -3.56
C THR A 62 -11.00 -9.68 -4.61
N PHE A 63 -10.38 -10.86 -4.50
CA PHE A 63 -9.34 -11.31 -5.42
C PHE A 63 -9.36 -12.82 -5.57
N VAL A 64 -8.87 -13.34 -6.70
CA VAL A 64 -8.75 -14.79 -6.91
C VAL A 64 -7.32 -15.24 -6.63
N VAL A 65 -7.16 -16.13 -5.65
CA VAL A 65 -5.86 -16.71 -5.26
C VAL A 65 -5.96 -18.22 -5.39
N GLY A 66 -5.10 -18.82 -6.21
CA GLY A 66 -5.13 -20.27 -6.45
C GLY A 66 -6.48 -20.81 -6.97
N GLY A 67 -7.29 -19.96 -7.60
CA GLY A 67 -8.62 -20.29 -8.11
C GLY A 67 -9.78 -20.08 -7.13
N GLU A 68 -9.52 -19.62 -5.91
CA GLU A 68 -10.56 -19.31 -4.91
C GLU A 68 -10.71 -17.79 -4.72
N THR A 69 -11.94 -17.31 -4.58
CA THR A 69 -12.22 -15.91 -4.26
C THR A 69 -12.02 -15.65 -2.77
N VAL A 70 -11.15 -14.70 -2.44
CA VAL A 70 -10.84 -14.28 -1.07
C VAL A 70 -11.17 -12.80 -0.87
N ASN A 71 -11.37 -12.40 0.38
CA ASN A 71 -11.37 -10.97 0.75
C ASN A 71 -9.97 -10.42 0.53
N ALA A 72 -9.88 -9.28 -0.15
CA ALA A 72 -8.62 -8.67 -0.49
C ALA A 72 -8.80 -7.16 -0.66
N SER A 73 -7.71 -6.41 -0.67
CA SER A 73 -7.72 -5.03 -1.17
C SER A 73 -6.87 -4.95 -2.42
N VAL A 74 -7.41 -4.40 -3.50
CA VAL A 74 -6.66 -4.13 -4.74
C VAL A 74 -6.57 -2.63 -4.93
N TYR A 75 -5.36 -2.09 -4.94
CA TYR A 75 -5.08 -0.66 -5.09
C TYR A 75 -4.42 -0.37 -6.44
N SER A 76 -4.81 0.71 -7.10
CA SER A 76 -4.00 1.33 -8.15
C SER A 76 -2.88 2.18 -7.53
N VAL A 77 -1.72 2.22 -8.19
CA VAL A 77 -0.59 3.07 -7.80
C VAL A 77 -0.70 4.43 -8.48
N ALA A 78 -0.53 5.51 -7.71
CA ALA A 78 -0.69 6.89 -8.19
C ALA A 78 0.34 7.28 -9.25
N ASP A 79 1.61 6.99 -8.98
CA ASP A 79 2.73 7.20 -9.90
C ASP A 79 3.45 5.86 -10.09
N PRO A 80 3.22 5.13 -11.19
CA PRO A 80 3.84 3.83 -11.39
C PRO A 80 5.37 3.90 -11.29
N GLU A 81 5.93 3.09 -10.39
CA GLU A 81 7.37 3.08 -10.11
C GLU A 81 7.85 1.71 -9.68
N ASP A 82 9.16 1.50 -9.78
CA ASP A 82 9.84 0.30 -9.29
C ASP A 82 11.04 0.76 -8.45
N PRO A 83 10.85 0.98 -7.14
CA PRO A 83 11.90 1.51 -6.29
C PRO A 83 13.05 0.50 -6.16
N VAL A 84 14.28 1.02 -6.03
CA VAL A 84 15.42 0.19 -5.60
C VAL A 84 15.33 0.00 -4.09
N LEU A 85 15.21 -1.25 -3.67
CA LEU A 85 14.99 -1.66 -2.30
C LEU A 85 16.27 -2.26 -1.67
N LEU A 86 16.12 -3.11 -0.67
CA LEU A 86 17.25 -3.72 0.03
C LEU A 86 18.11 -4.50 -0.96
N ASN A 87 19.42 -4.46 -0.72
CA ASN A 87 20.42 -5.16 -1.54
C ASN A 87 20.41 -4.81 -3.03
N GLY A 88 19.82 -3.67 -3.42
CA GLY A 88 19.69 -3.26 -4.81
C GLY A 88 18.58 -3.97 -5.58
N ASN A 89 17.70 -4.70 -4.89
CA ASN A 89 16.58 -5.41 -5.49
C ASN A 89 15.47 -4.45 -5.93
N ARG A 90 14.54 -4.98 -6.73
CA ARG A 90 13.37 -4.32 -7.30
C ARG A 90 12.15 -5.20 -7.11
N LEU A 91 10.95 -4.64 -7.27
CA LEU A 91 9.70 -5.37 -7.07
C LEU A 91 9.36 -6.22 -8.28
N CYS A 92 9.22 -5.58 -9.45
CA CYS A 92 8.90 -6.25 -10.72
C CYS A 92 10.03 -6.17 -11.75
N GLY A 93 10.98 -5.24 -11.58
CA GLY A 93 11.91 -4.85 -12.66
C GLY A 93 11.27 -3.92 -13.70
N GLU A 94 9.98 -3.64 -13.56
CA GLU A 94 9.14 -2.74 -14.36
C GLU A 94 8.25 -1.93 -13.39
N PRO A 95 7.74 -0.75 -13.78
CA PRO A 95 6.89 0.07 -12.90
C PRO A 95 5.69 -0.72 -12.36
N VAL A 96 5.50 -0.69 -11.03
CA VAL A 96 4.33 -1.27 -10.36
C VAL A 96 3.13 -0.37 -10.61
N THR A 97 2.05 -0.96 -11.11
CA THR A 97 0.79 -0.28 -11.43
C THR A 97 -0.33 -0.64 -10.47
N TYR A 98 -0.29 -1.85 -9.90
CA TYR A 98 -1.28 -2.32 -8.92
C TYR A 98 -0.63 -3.10 -7.78
N VAL A 99 -1.30 -3.06 -6.63
CA VAL A 99 -0.97 -3.85 -5.45
C VAL A 99 -2.24 -4.56 -4.99
N ALA A 100 -2.16 -5.86 -4.73
CA ALA A 100 -3.21 -6.62 -4.06
C ALA A 100 -2.71 -7.09 -2.69
N SER A 101 -3.54 -7.00 -1.66
CA SER A 101 -3.27 -7.58 -0.35
C SER A 101 -4.39 -8.51 0.09
N TRP A 102 -4.03 -9.65 0.67
CA TRP A 102 -4.97 -10.59 1.28
C TRP A 102 -4.28 -11.32 2.42
N GLY A 103 -5.07 -11.92 3.32
CA GLY A 103 -4.51 -12.57 4.48
C GLY A 103 -5.56 -12.98 5.50
N ASP A 104 -5.09 -13.29 6.70
CA ASP A 104 -5.91 -13.58 7.87
C ASP A 104 -5.49 -12.71 9.05
N ALA A 105 -5.92 -13.07 10.27
CA ALA A 105 -5.61 -12.28 11.46
C ALA A 105 -4.12 -12.32 11.87
N SER A 106 -3.33 -13.18 11.26
CA SER A 106 -1.92 -13.43 11.62
C SER A 106 -0.93 -13.16 10.49
N THR A 107 -1.39 -13.13 9.25
CA THR A 107 -0.51 -12.92 8.10
C THR A 107 -1.15 -12.07 7.03
N THR A 108 -0.35 -11.25 6.37
CA THR A 108 -0.73 -10.48 5.19
C THR A 108 0.22 -10.83 4.05
N THR A 109 -0.33 -11.18 2.90
CA THR A 109 0.39 -11.26 1.63
C THR A 109 0.13 -10.01 0.82
N VAL A 110 1.20 -9.44 0.27
CA VAL A 110 1.17 -8.32 -0.68
C VAL A 110 1.72 -8.81 -2.01
N ALA A 111 0.90 -8.77 -3.06
CA ALA A 111 1.31 -9.01 -4.44
C ALA A 111 1.35 -7.71 -5.23
N VAL A 112 2.31 -7.63 -6.15
CA VAL A 112 2.57 -6.45 -6.97
C VAL A 112 2.49 -6.81 -8.45
N PHE A 113 2.00 -5.87 -9.26
CA PHE A 113 1.68 -6.08 -10.67
C PHE A 113 2.21 -4.91 -11.50
N SER A 114 2.66 -5.22 -12.72
CA SER A 114 3.01 -4.24 -13.77
C SER A 114 2.08 -4.37 -14.98
N THR A 115 0.79 -4.60 -14.71
CA THR A 115 -0.24 -4.81 -15.74
C THR A 115 -0.89 -3.49 -16.15
N GLN A 116 -1.43 -3.45 -17.37
CA GLN A 116 -2.22 -2.31 -17.84
C GLN A 116 -3.66 -2.35 -17.31
N ASP A 117 -4.24 -3.54 -17.24
CA ASP A 117 -5.58 -3.75 -16.71
C ASP A 117 -5.52 -4.10 -15.22
N VAL A 118 -6.61 -3.79 -14.50
CA VAL A 118 -6.76 -4.14 -13.07
C VAL A 118 -6.66 -5.65 -12.92
N PRO A 119 -5.72 -6.17 -12.12
CA PRO A 119 -5.61 -7.61 -11.91
C PRO A 119 -6.83 -8.12 -11.13
N SER A 120 -7.33 -9.28 -11.52
CA SER A 120 -8.41 -9.98 -10.80
C SER A 120 -7.95 -11.27 -10.10
N SER A 121 -6.69 -11.67 -10.32
CA SER A 121 -6.11 -12.89 -9.77
C SER A 121 -4.60 -12.81 -9.63
N ASP A 122 -4.03 -13.71 -8.83
CA ASP A 122 -2.59 -13.89 -8.63
C ASP A 122 -1.81 -14.35 -9.88
N ALA A 123 -2.49 -14.72 -10.96
CA ALA A 123 -1.88 -15.25 -12.18
C ALA A 123 -0.84 -14.32 -12.84
N ASP A 124 -1.08 -13.01 -12.81
CA ASP A 124 -0.24 -12.02 -13.49
C ASP A 124 0.66 -11.22 -12.52
N MET A 125 0.77 -11.64 -11.25
CA MET A 125 1.64 -10.97 -10.29
C MET A 125 3.10 -11.12 -10.71
N CYS A 126 3.87 -10.04 -10.63
CA CYS A 126 5.30 -10.10 -10.91
C CYS A 126 6.06 -10.66 -9.69
N ALA A 127 5.56 -10.40 -8.49
CA ALA A 127 6.15 -10.79 -7.21
C ALA A 127 5.10 -10.75 -6.09
N SER A 128 5.36 -11.48 -5.01
CA SER A 128 4.57 -11.45 -3.78
C SER A 128 5.46 -11.59 -2.55
N TYR A 129 4.98 -11.04 -1.43
CA TYR A 129 5.70 -10.90 -0.17
C TYR A 129 4.74 -11.16 0.99
N THR A 130 5.15 -11.98 1.96
CA THR A 130 4.31 -12.30 3.12
C THR A 130 4.93 -11.75 4.41
N TYR A 131 4.06 -11.23 5.27
CA TYR A 131 4.34 -10.56 6.53
C TYR A 131 3.41 -11.02 7.66
N GLU A 132 3.76 -10.69 8.91
CA GLU A 132 2.94 -10.85 10.13
C GLU A 132 2.83 -9.54 10.93
#